data_AF-A0AAP2DUQ9-F1
#
_entry.id   AF-A0AAP2DUQ9-F1
#
_cell.length_a   1.000
_cell.length_b   1.000
_cell.length_c   1.000
_cell.angle_alpha   90.00
_cell.angle_beta   90.00
_cell.angle_gamma   90.00
#
_symmetry.space_group_name_H-M   'P 1'
#
loop_
_entity.id
_entity.type
_entity.pdbx_description
1 polymer ?
#
loop_
_entity_poly.entity_id
_entity_poly.type
_entity_poly.pdbx_seq_one_letter_code
_entity_poly.pdbx_strand_id
1 'polypeptide(L)'
;MADGEKKTRIAAVGDIHVKETDKGKWQEYFKEVSRQADILLICGDLTDTGDEGEAQVLSEELRACSIPVIAVLGNHDFEKGRHKLIRQIVQKDNVHVLDG
;
A
#
# COMPACT_ATOMS: atom_id res chain seq x y z
N MET A 1 -3.91 -10.88 -36.82
CA MET A 1 -4.67 -10.12 -35.80
C MET A 1 -3.63 -9.40 -34.98
N ALA A 2 -3.68 -8.07 -34.93
CA ALA A 2 -2.65 -7.28 -34.27
C ALA A 2 -2.70 -7.56 -32.76
N ASP A 3 -1.68 -8.22 -32.24
CA ASP A 3 -1.37 -8.25 -30.83
C ASP A 3 -0.88 -6.85 -30.47
N GLY A 4 -1.84 -5.92 -30.27
CA GLY A 4 -1.54 -4.55 -29.89
C GLY A 4 -0.82 -4.55 -28.55
N GLU A 5 0.25 -3.77 -28.42
CA GLU A 5 1.00 -3.63 -27.16
C GLU A 5 0.05 -3.55 -25.97
N LYS A 6 0.06 -4.59 -25.14
CA LYS A 6 -0.77 -4.63 -23.94
C LYS A 6 -0.21 -3.63 -22.95
N LYS A 7 -0.78 -2.42 -22.94
CA LYS A 7 -0.38 -1.34 -22.03
C LYS A 7 -0.68 -1.74 -20.59
N THR A 8 0.34 -1.80 -19.75
CA THR A 8 0.19 -1.93 -18.30
C THR A 8 -0.17 -0.58 -17.70
N ARG A 9 -1.24 -0.53 -16.92
CA ARG A 9 -1.67 0.66 -16.21
C ARG A 9 -1.31 0.55 -14.72
N ILE A 10 -0.56 1.53 -14.24
CA ILE A 10 -0.11 1.60 -12.86
C ILE A 10 -0.85 2.75 -12.17
N ALA A 11 -1.57 2.44 -11.10
CA ALA A 11 -2.05 3.46 -10.15
C ALA A 11 -0.93 3.76 -9.16
N ALA A 12 -0.72 5.02 -8.81
CA ALA A 12 0.29 5.44 -7.86
C ALA A 12 -0.29 6.43 -6.85
N VAL A 13 0.05 6.25 -5.59
CA VAL A 13 -0.30 7.15 -4.47
C VAL A 13 0.88 7.20 -3.51
N GLY A 14 1.01 8.28 -2.75
CA GLY A 14 1.96 8.41 -1.63
C GLY A 14 1.29 9.19 -0.51
N ASP A 15 1.96 9.32 0.63
CA ASP A 15 1.53 10.19 1.74
C ASP A 15 0.11 9.85 2.22
N ILE A 16 -0.18 8.55 2.33
CA ILE A 16 -1.51 8.09 2.77
C ILE A 16 -1.69 8.26 4.29
N HIS A 17 -0.59 8.28 5.05
CA HIS A 17 -0.56 8.50 6.51
C HIS A 17 -1.69 7.78 7.25
N VAL A 18 -1.73 6.45 7.13
CA VAL A 18 -2.78 5.65 7.78
C VAL A 18 -2.67 5.80 9.29
N LYS A 19 -3.81 6.07 9.92
CA LYS A 19 -3.98 6.16 11.37
C LYS A 19 -4.72 4.93 11.89
N GLU A 20 -4.57 4.60 13.17
CA GLU A 20 -5.35 3.51 13.79
C GLU A 20 -6.88 3.70 13.68
N THR A 21 -7.33 4.96 13.61
CA THR A 21 -8.74 5.34 13.45
C THR A 21 -9.27 5.19 12.03
N ASP A 22 -8.43 4.89 11.04
CA ASP A 22 -8.80 4.83 9.62
C ASP A 22 -9.38 3.47 9.20
N LYS A 23 -9.72 2.59 10.15
CA LYS A 23 -10.32 1.29 9.85
C LYS A 23 -11.60 1.45 9.01
N GLY A 24 -11.64 0.81 7.84
CA GLY A 24 -12.72 0.84 6.87
C GLY A 24 -12.71 2.02 5.89
N LYS A 25 -11.83 3.01 6.08
CA LYS A 25 -11.79 4.23 5.26
C LYS A 25 -11.24 4.00 3.86
N TRP A 26 -10.31 3.06 3.70
CA TRP A 26 -9.53 2.89 2.49
C TRP A 26 -10.07 1.79 1.56
N GLN A 27 -10.92 0.89 2.08
CA GLN A 27 -11.41 -0.28 1.34
C GLN A 27 -12.05 0.06 -0.01
N GLU A 28 -12.94 1.06 -0.07
CA GLU A 28 -13.61 1.44 -1.32
C GLU A 28 -12.63 2.03 -2.35
N TYR A 29 -11.64 2.80 -1.90
CA TYR A 29 -10.58 3.32 -2.78
C TYR A 29 -9.75 2.19 -3.38
N PHE A 30 -9.34 1.20 -2.58
CA PHE A 30 -8.57 0.06 -3.08
C PHE A 30 -9.36 -0.85 -4.01
N LYS A 31 -10.67 -1.01 -3.79
CA LYS A 31 -11.57 -1.69 -4.74
C LYS A 31 -11.68 -0.93 -6.06
N GLU A 32 -11.75 0.40 -6.02
CA GLU A 32 -11.81 1.23 -7.21
C GLU A 32 -10.51 1.14 -8.02
N VAL A 33 -9.37 1.27 -7.35
CA VAL A 33 -8.05 1.09 -7.96
C VAL A 33 -7.93 -0.29 -8.62
N SER A 34 -8.39 -1.34 -7.94
CA SER A 34 -8.37 -2.71 -8.47
C SER A 34 -9.19 -2.89 -9.75
N ARG A 35 -10.22 -2.05 -9.97
CA ARG A 35 -11.05 -2.06 -11.18
C ARG A 35 -10.43 -1.27 -12.32
N GLN A 36 -9.50 -0.36 -12.02
CA GLN A 36 -8.99 0.61 -12.98
C GLN A 36 -7.52 0.43 -13.35
N ALA A 37 -6.73 -0.33 -12.58
CA ALA A 37 -5.28 -0.50 -12.78
C ALA A 37 -4.87 -1.97 -12.73
N ASP A 38 -3.70 -2.27 -13.29
CA ASP A 38 -3.09 -3.60 -13.25
C ASP A 38 -2.16 -3.76 -12.02
N ILE A 39 -1.61 -2.64 -11.52
CA ILE A 39 -0.70 -2.58 -10.36
C ILE A 39 -1.01 -1.32 -9.55
N LEU A 40 -0.94 -1.41 -8.22
CA LEU A 40 -0.92 -0.26 -7.31
C LEU A 40 0.49 -0.05 -6.76
N LEU A 41 1.00 1.18 -6.85
CA LEU A 41 2.25 1.62 -6.24
C LEU A 41 1.94 2.59 -5.09
N ILE A 42 2.48 2.31 -3.89
CA ILE A 42 2.41 3.19 -2.71
C ILE A 42 3.82 3.73 -2.42
N CYS A 43 4.03 5.01 -2.69
CA CYS A 43 5.33 5.68 -2.78
C CYS A 43 5.77 6.35 -1.47
N GLY A 44 5.67 5.67 -0.33
CA GLY A 44 6.10 6.23 0.96
C GLY A 44 4.97 6.73 1.86
N ASP A 45 5.36 6.99 3.11
CA ASP A 45 4.54 7.51 4.20
C ASP A 45 3.22 6.74 4.35
N LEU A 46 3.40 5.43 4.57
CA LEU A 46 2.32 4.46 4.74
C LEU A 46 1.59 4.71 6.05
N THR A 47 2.37 4.92 7.12
CA THR A 47 1.90 5.17 8.48
C THR A 47 2.01 6.66 8.83
N ASP A 48 1.18 7.13 9.75
CA ASP A 48 1.19 8.54 10.19
C ASP A 48 2.36 8.83 11.16
N THR A 49 2.68 7.87 12.04
CA THR A 49 3.67 8.05 13.11
C THR A 49 4.68 6.90 13.25
N GLY A 50 4.70 5.96 12.31
CA GLY A 50 5.58 4.79 12.38
C GLY A 50 5.13 3.74 13.42
N ASP A 51 3.83 3.67 13.73
CA ASP A 51 3.30 2.69 14.66
C ASP A 51 2.90 1.36 14.00
N GLU A 52 3.07 0.24 14.70
CA GLU A 52 2.59 -1.05 14.22
C GLU A 52 1.06 -1.13 14.13
N GLY A 53 0.31 -0.39 14.96
CA GLY A 53 -1.14 -0.34 14.89
C GLY A 53 -1.62 0.26 13.56
N GLU A 54 -0.96 1.33 13.12
CA GLU A 54 -1.21 1.99 11.83
C GLU A 54 -0.91 1.03 10.66
N ALA A 55 0.22 0.33 10.73
CA ALA A 55 0.60 -0.69 9.75
C ALA A 55 -0.41 -1.85 9.70
N GLN A 56 -0.95 -2.28 10.86
CA GLN A 56 -1.98 -3.32 10.92
C GLN A 56 -3.27 -2.87 10.25
N VAL A 57 -3.70 -1.63 10.48
CA VAL A 57 -4.86 -1.06 9.79
C VAL A 57 -4.63 -1.06 8.29
N LEU A 58 -3.51 -0.51 7.81
CA LEU A 58 -3.19 -0.50 6.38
C LEU A 58 -3.19 -1.92 5.78
N SER A 59 -2.56 -2.87 6.47
CA SER A 59 -2.49 -4.28 6.05
C SER A 59 -3.88 -4.93 5.90
N GLU A 60 -4.82 -4.62 6.80
CA GLU A 60 -6.19 -5.12 6.70
C GLU A 60 -7.01 -4.40 5.61
N GLU A 61 -6.81 -3.09 5.43
CA GLU A 61 -7.46 -2.33 4.37
C GLU A 61 -7.01 -2.79 2.97
N LEU A 62 -5.72 -3.09 2.80
CA LEU A 62 -5.13 -3.57 1.53
C LEU A 62 -5.67 -4.93 1.08
N ARG A 63 -6.33 -5.71 1.95
CA ARG A 63 -7.04 -6.93 1.55
C ARG A 63 -8.17 -6.65 0.55
N ALA A 64 -8.69 -5.42 0.52
CA ALA A 64 -9.68 -5.00 -0.47
C ALA A 64 -9.07 -4.75 -1.87
N CYS A 65 -7.74 -4.68 -1.97
CA CYS A 65 -7.03 -4.56 -3.23
C CYS A 65 -6.81 -5.95 -3.84
N SER A 66 -7.37 -6.20 -5.04
CA SER A 66 -7.25 -7.50 -5.71
C SER A 66 -6.14 -7.57 -6.75
N ILE A 67 -5.38 -6.49 -6.92
CA ILE A 67 -4.23 -6.40 -7.83
C ILE A 67 -2.92 -6.37 -7.03
N PRO A 68 -1.76 -6.66 -7.65
CA PRO A 68 -0.46 -6.54 -7.00
C PRO A 68 -0.22 -5.12 -6.48
N VAL A 69 0.26 -5.04 -5.24
CA VAL A 69 0.65 -3.79 -4.58
C VAL A 69 2.16 -3.78 -4.40
N ILE A 70 2.81 -2.72 -4.86
CA ILE A 70 4.20 -2.44 -4.60
C ILE A 70 4.25 -1.25 -3.64
N ALA A 71 5.02 -1.36 -2.56
CA ALA A 71 5.14 -0.27 -1.58
C ALA A 71 6.61 0.03 -1.28
N VAL A 72 6.89 1.28 -0.94
CA VAL A 72 8.18 1.75 -0.43
C VAL A 72 7.89 2.45 0.90
N LEU A 73 8.71 2.23 1.93
CA LEU A 73 8.57 2.95 3.20
C LEU A 73 9.02 4.41 3.02
N GLY A 74 8.27 5.37 3.59
CA GLY A 74 8.66 6.78 3.67
C GLY A 74 9.20 7.15 5.04
N ASN A 75 9.56 8.41 5.25
CA ASN A 75 10.21 8.85 6.49
C ASN A 75 9.33 8.66 7.73
N HIS A 76 8.00 8.80 7.62
CA HIS A 76 7.09 8.59 8.75
C HIS A 76 7.14 7.15 9.27
N ASP A 77 7.33 6.17 8.38
CA ASP A 77 7.48 4.77 8.74
C ASP A 77 8.76 4.48 9.57
N PHE A 78 9.73 5.40 9.56
CA PHE A 78 10.97 5.29 10.34
C PHE A 78 10.91 6.04 11.69
N GLU A 79 9.92 6.90 11.94
CA GLU A 79 9.91 7.83 13.08
C GLU A 79 10.10 7.16 14.44
N LYS A 80 9.43 6.01 14.67
CA LYS A 80 9.53 5.24 15.92
C LYS A 80 10.62 4.15 15.89
N GLY A 81 11.42 4.06 14.83
CA GLY A 81 12.42 3.01 14.66
C GLY A 81 11.84 1.60 14.43
N ARG A 82 10.54 1.50 14.16
CA ARG A 82 9.80 0.22 13.98
C ARG A 82 9.62 -0.19 12.51
N HIS A 83 10.26 0.49 11.56
CA HIS A 83 10.21 0.23 10.11
C HIS A 83 10.31 -1.25 9.71
N LYS A 84 11.15 -2.06 10.38
CA LYS A 84 11.25 -3.51 10.10
C LYS A 84 9.95 -4.26 10.42
N LEU A 85 9.32 -3.92 11.54
CA LEU A 85 8.05 -4.49 11.96
C LEU A 85 6.91 -4.00 11.05
N ILE A 86 6.89 -2.72 10.70
CA ILE A 86 5.93 -2.14 9.74
C ILE A 86 6.04 -2.88 8.39
N ARG A 87 7.25 -3.03 7.86
CA ARG A 87 7.49 -3.81 6.63
C ARG A 87 6.92 -5.22 6.74
N GLN A 88 7.22 -5.93 7.83
CA GLN A 88 6.74 -7.29 8.04
C GLN A 88 5.20 -7.36 8.09
N ILE A 89 4.55 -6.37 8.70
CA ILE A 89 3.08 -6.31 8.80
C ILE A 89 2.42 -6.04 7.44
N VAL A 90 3.01 -5.13 6.66
CA VAL A 90 2.47 -4.71 5.36
C VAL A 90 2.75 -5.75 4.27
N GLN A 91 3.88 -6.45 4.34
CA GLN A 91 4.32 -7.45 3.36
C GLN A 91 3.54 -8.78 3.50
N LYS A 92 2.27 -8.77 3.10
CA LYS A 92 1.35 -9.92 3.00
C LYS A 92 1.09 -10.34 1.54
N ASP A 93 0.26 -11.37 1.32
CA ASP A 93 0.08 -12.15 0.08
C ASP A 93 0.15 -11.38 -1.26
N ASN A 94 -0.43 -10.17 -1.37
CA ASN A 94 -0.43 -9.37 -2.61
C ASN A 94 0.42 -8.08 -2.54
N VAL A 95 1.18 -7.87 -1.45
CA VAL A 95 1.95 -6.65 -1.21
C VAL A 95 3.44 -6.96 -1.16
N HIS A 96 4.21 -6.30 -2.02
CA HIS A 96 5.66 -6.39 -2.04
C HIS A 96 6.28 -5.05 -1.63
N VAL A 97 7.06 -5.05 -0.54
CA VAL A 97 7.76 -3.87 -0.05
C VAL A 97 9.20 -3.88 -0.57
N LEU A 98 9.54 -2.87 -1.37
CA LEU A 98 10.88 -2.69 -1.93
C LEU A 98 11.82 -2.07 -0.90
N ASP A 99 13.11 -2.38 -1.04
CA ASP A 99 14.19 -1.64 -0.40
C ASP A 99 14.49 -0.40 -1.25
N GLY A 100 14.06 0.76 -0.76
CA GLY A 100 14.38 2.07 -1.36
C GLY A 100 15.82 2.50 -1.13
#